data_AF-A0A398CVE6-F1
#
_entry.id   AF-A0A398CVE6-F1
#
_cell.length_a   1.000
_cell.length_b   1.000
_cell.length_c   1.000
_cell.angle_alpha   90.00
_cell.angle_beta   90.00
_cell.angle_gamma   90.00
#
_symmetry.space_group_name_H-M   'P 1'
#
loop_
_entity.id
_entity.type
_entity.pdbx_description
1 polymer ?
#
loop_
_entity_poly.entity_id
_entity_poly.type
_entity_poly.pdbx_seq_one_letter_code
_entity_poly.pdbx_strand_id
1 'polypeptide(L)'
;MESGGRRMSEQILQSILGELKGVNQRLDGMDQRLDGMDQRLDGIDQRLDRMDQRFDGIDQRLDGMDQRLDGIDQRLDRMDQRFDGIDQRLDGMDQRFDGIDQRLDRMDQRFDGMDQRLDRMDQRFDGIDQRLDGVDQRFDKIETTLGEIKLAVLETHEFVGRIAVVQEQQAAAIDSLKTEQHRHGRILEALAVKSLEHDTEIRELRRAT
;
A
#
# COMPACT_ATOMS: atom_id res chain seq x y z
N MET A 1 18.76 112.22 -108.18
CA MET A 1 18.07 110.94 -107.93
C MET A 1 18.74 110.08 -106.84
N GLU A 2 19.93 110.41 -106.35
CA GLU A 2 20.61 109.65 -105.28
C GLU A 2 20.03 109.82 -103.86
N SER A 3 19.27 110.89 -103.57
CA SER A 3 18.79 111.19 -102.21
C SER A 3 17.57 110.35 -101.78
N GLY A 4 16.67 109.99 -102.70
CA GLY A 4 15.50 109.15 -102.41
C GLY A 4 15.87 107.69 -102.13
N GLY A 5 16.86 107.16 -102.87
CA GLY A 5 17.43 105.83 -102.62
C GLY A 5 18.16 105.73 -101.28
N ARG A 6 18.91 106.78 -100.89
CA ARG A 6 19.55 106.85 -99.56
C ARG A 6 18.53 106.84 -98.42
N ARG A 7 17.47 107.65 -98.51
CA ARG A 7 16.45 107.77 -97.47
C ARG A 7 15.62 106.50 -97.28
N MET A 8 15.29 105.83 -98.39
CA MET A 8 14.61 104.52 -98.36
C MET A 8 15.53 103.46 -97.73
N SER A 9 16.82 103.47 -98.08
CA SER A 9 17.81 102.57 -97.48
C SER A 9 17.98 102.81 -95.97
N GLU A 10 17.99 104.08 -95.52
CA GLU A 10 18.01 104.45 -94.09
C GLU A 10 16.77 103.97 -93.33
N GLN A 11 15.57 104.08 -93.91
CA GLN A 11 14.34 103.57 -93.28
C GLN A 11 14.33 102.04 -93.17
N ILE A 12 14.81 101.34 -94.20
CA ILE A 12 14.97 99.88 -94.17
C ILE A 12 15.98 99.48 -93.09
N LEU A 13 17.13 100.16 -93.01
CA LEU A 13 18.14 99.96 -91.96
C LEU A 13 17.57 100.17 -90.55
N GLN A 14 16.79 101.23 -90.33
CA GLN A 14 16.14 101.50 -89.04
C GLN A 14 15.10 100.44 -88.67
N SER A 15 14.31 99.95 -89.63
CA SER A 15 13.35 98.86 -89.41
C SER A 15 14.07 97.56 -89.04
N ILE A 16 15.14 97.21 -89.78
CA ILE A 16 15.98 96.04 -89.49
C ILE A 16 16.61 96.15 -88.09
N LEU A 17 17.12 97.32 -87.70
CA LEU A 17 17.66 97.56 -86.36
C LEU A 17 16.60 97.40 -85.26
N GLY A 18 15.37 97.85 -85.51
CA GLY A 18 14.24 97.67 -84.59
C GLY A 18 13.85 96.20 -84.42
N GLU A 19 13.76 95.45 -85.53
CA GLU A 19 13.50 94.01 -85.52
C GLU A 19 14.63 93.24 -84.81
N LEU A 20 15.89 93.55 -85.11
CA LEU A 20 17.06 92.97 -84.43
C LEU A 20 17.02 93.23 -82.91
N LYS A 21 16.66 94.45 -82.49
CA LYS A 21 16.49 94.78 -81.07
C LYS A 21 15.37 93.95 -80.43
N GLY A 22 14.24 93.78 -81.12
CA GLY A 22 13.13 92.94 -80.66
C GLY A 22 13.49 91.46 -80.58
N VAL A 23 14.27 90.95 -81.53
CA VAL A 23 14.84 89.59 -81.49
C VAL A 23 15.76 89.45 -80.28
N ASN A 24 16.64 90.42 -80.03
CA ASN A 24 17.56 90.38 -78.88
C ASN A 24 16.80 90.32 -77.55
N GLN A 25 15.77 91.16 -77.37
CA GLN A 25 14.92 91.13 -76.17
C GLN A 25 14.19 89.79 -75.99
N ARG A 26 13.76 89.15 -77.09
CA ARG A 26 13.13 87.82 -77.04
C ARG A 26 14.13 86.73 -76.68
N LEU A 27 15.37 86.84 -77.16
CA LEU A 27 16.47 85.94 -76.78
C LEU A 27 16.79 86.10 -75.29
N ASP A 28 16.95 87.33 -74.79
CA ASP A 28 17.16 87.60 -73.36
C ASP A 28 16.04 87.00 -72.48
N GLY A 29 14.78 87.14 -72.92
CA GLY A 29 13.63 86.55 -72.23
C GLY A 29 13.55 85.02 -72.34
N MET A 30 14.12 84.43 -73.39
CA MET A 30 14.26 82.98 -73.51
C MET A 30 15.35 82.47 -72.57
N ASP A 31 16.50 83.14 -72.50
CA ASP A 31 17.59 82.80 -71.59
C ASP A 31 17.12 82.80 -70.12
N GLN A 32 16.41 83.85 -69.70
CA GLN A 32 15.82 83.91 -68.35
C GLN A 32 14.84 82.77 -68.06
N ARG A 33 14.07 82.33 -69.07
CA ARG A 33 13.15 81.19 -68.92
C ARG A 33 13.88 79.86 -68.86
N LEU A 34 14.97 79.71 -69.59
CA LEU A 34 15.84 78.53 -69.54
C LEU A 34 16.52 78.45 -68.17
N ASP A 35 17.08 79.55 -67.67
CA ASP A 35 17.64 79.61 -66.30
C ASP A 35 16.61 79.22 -65.24
N GLY A 36 15.37 79.71 -65.38
CA GLY A 36 14.27 79.35 -64.49
C GLY A 36 13.81 77.89 -64.62
N MET A 37 13.97 77.28 -65.80
CA MET A 37 13.72 75.84 -65.99
C MET A 37 14.82 75.01 -65.33
N ASP A 38 16.09 75.39 -65.49
CA ASP A 38 17.23 74.69 -64.89
C ASP A 38 17.11 74.69 -63.36
N GLN A 39 16.81 75.84 -62.74
CA GLN A 39 16.57 75.91 -61.29
C GLN A 39 15.41 75.02 -60.82
N ARG A 40 14.36 74.87 -61.63
CA ARG A 40 13.23 73.99 -61.31
C ARG A 40 13.59 72.52 -61.44
N LEU A 41 14.41 72.17 -62.43
CA LEU A 41 14.92 70.82 -62.61
C LEU A 41 15.84 70.44 -61.46
N ASP A 42 16.78 71.31 -61.07
CA ASP A 42 17.62 71.13 -59.87
C ASP A 42 16.78 70.91 -58.61
N GLY A 43 15.69 71.67 -58.45
CA GLY A 43 14.77 71.52 -57.33
C GLY A 43 13.96 70.22 -57.36
N ILE A 44 13.68 69.66 -58.55
CA ILE A 44 13.06 68.35 -58.71
C ILE A 44 14.05 67.25 -58.35
N ASP A 45 15.28 67.33 -58.84
CA ASP A 45 16.34 66.35 -58.57
C ASP A 45 16.59 66.24 -57.05
N GLN A 46 16.74 67.38 -56.38
CA GLN A 46 16.89 67.39 -54.91
C GLN A 46 15.69 66.80 -54.15
N ARG A 47 14.48 66.86 -54.73
CA ARG A 47 13.28 66.26 -54.11
C ARG A 47 13.23 64.75 -54.36
N LEU A 48 13.67 64.30 -55.52
CA LEU A 48 13.79 62.87 -55.84
C LEU A 48 14.85 62.22 -54.95
N ASP A 49 16.03 62.85 -54.78
CA ASP A 49 17.07 62.36 -53.86
C ASP A 49 16.54 62.20 -52.42
N ARG A 50 15.75 63.16 -51.94
CA ARG A 50 15.12 63.07 -50.61
C ARG A 50 14.04 62.01 -50.53
N MET A 51 13.34 61.73 -51.63
CA MET A 51 12.37 60.65 -51.69
C MET A 51 13.07 59.30 -51.62
N ASP A 52 14.15 59.12 -52.38
CA ASP A 52 14.95 57.89 -52.38
C ASP A 52 15.48 57.59 -50.98
N GLN A 53 16.07 58.59 -50.31
CA GLN A 53 16.50 58.46 -48.91
C GLN A 53 15.36 58.09 -47.95
N ARG A 54 14.14 58.59 -48.19
CA ARG A 54 12.96 58.23 -47.38
C ARG A 54 12.51 56.80 -47.65
N PHE A 55 12.58 56.32 -48.90
CA PHE A 55 12.27 54.95 -49.23
C PHE A 55 13.28 53.98 -48.63
N ASP A 56 14.58 54.28 -48.72
CA ASP A 56 15.62 53.51 -48.03
C ASP A 56 15.36 53.40 -46.52
N GLY A 57 14.94 54.50 -45.89
CA GLY A 57 14.58 54.51 -44.46
C GLY A 57 13.29 53.75 -44.13
N ILE A 58 12.35 53.62 -45.08
CA ILE A 58 11.16 52.77 -44.92
C ILE A 58 11.56 51.30 -45.03
N ASP A 59 12.37 50.94 -46.02
CA ASP A 59 12.82 49.57 -46.24
C ASP A 59 13.58 49.04 -45.01
N GLN A 60 14.52 49.83 -44.48
CA GLN A 60 15.22 49.48 -43.23
C GLN A 60 14.29 49.27 -42.03
N ARG A 61 13.19 50.04 -41.95
CA ARG A 61 12.20 49.89 -40.88
C ARG A 61 11.35 48.64 -41.07
N LEU A 62 11.01 48.28 -42.31
CA LEU A 62 10.29 47.06 -42.62
C LEU A 62 11.15 45.83 -42.32
N ASP A 63 12.42 45.82 -42.73
CA ASP A 63 13.38 44.77 -42.37
C ASP A 63 13.49 44.61 -40.84
N GLY A 64 13.53 45.72 -40.11
CA GLY A 64 13.55 45.70 -38.65
C GLY A 64 12.24 45.23 -38.01
N MET A 65 11.10 45.40 -38.68
CA MET A 65 9.81 44.84 -38.23
C MET A 65 9.75 43.34 -38.48
N ASP A 66 10.21 42.87 -39.63
CA ASP A 66 10.24 41.45 -39.97
C ASP A 66 11.11 40.66 -38.99
N GLN A 67 12.33 41.16 -38.70
CA GLN A 67 13.20 40.55 -37.68
C GLN A 67 12.57 40.49 -36.29
N ARG A 68 11.75 41.50 -35.92
CA ARG A 68 11.04 41.51 -34.64
C ARG A 68 9.90 40.50 -34.61
N LEU A 69 9.19 40.32 -35.72
CA LEU A 69 8.13 39.33 -35.85
C LEU A 69 8.71 37.92 -35.78
N ASP A 70 9.80 37.64 -36.50
CA ASP A 70 10.53 36.37 -36.40
C ASP A 70 10.97 36.08 -34.95
N GLY A 71 11.44 37.10 -34.24
CA GLY A 71 11.82 36.99 -32.83
C GLY A 71 10.63 36.74 -31.89
N ILE A 72 9.43 37.21 -32.23
CA ILE A 72 8.20 36.92 -31.49
C ILE A 72 7.78 35.47 -31.75
N ASP A 73 7.77 35.03 -33.00
CA ASP A 73 7.37 33.67 -33.37
C ASP A 73 8.25 32.63 -32.68
N GLN A 74 9.57 32.82 -32.70
CA GLN A 74 10.51 31.94 -31.98
C GLN A 74 10.30 31.93 -30.46
N ARG A 75 9.72 32.99 -29.88
CA ARG A 75 9.39 33.04 -28.44
C ARG A 75 8.08 32.34 -28.15
N LEU A 76 7.10 32.43 -29.06
CA LEU A 76 5.84 31.71 -28.98
C LEU A 76 6.10 30.20 -29.06
N ASP A 77 6.87 29.74 -30.04
CA ASP A 77 7.25 28.33 -30.19
C ASP A 77 7.93 27.77 -28.93
N ARG A 78 8.82 28.57 -28.31
CA ARG A 78 9.48 28.20 -27.06
C ARG A 78 8.53 28.17 -25.87
N MET A 79 7.48 28.99 -25.86
CA MET A 79 6.45 28.91 -24.82
C MET A 79 5.59 27.68 -24.99
N ASP A 80 5.19 27.35 -26.21
CA ASP A 80 4.39 26.16 -26.50
C ASP A 80 5.13 24.89 -26.07
N GLN A 81 6.42 24.75 -26.44
CA GLN A 81 7.26 23.64 -25.96
C GLN A 81 7.37 23.56 -24.43
N ARG A 82 7.36 24.71 -23.75
CA ARG A 82 7.38 24.73 -22.28
C ARG A 82 6.05 24.31 -21.68
N PHE A 83 4.93 24.67 -22.31
CA PHE A 83 3.60 24.23 -21.88
C PHE A 83 3.43 22.73 -22.10
N ASP A 84 3.83 22.19 -23.25
CA ASP A 84 3.86 20.75 -23.50
C ASP A 84 4.68 20.00 -22.43
N GLY A 85 5.84 20.55 -22.05
CA GLY A 85 6.66 19.98 -20.99
C GLY A 85 6.07 20.10 -19.59
N ILE A 86 5.21 21.09 -19.34
CA ILE A 86 4.45 21.19 -18.09
C ILE A 86 3.34 20.14 -18.07
N ASP A 87 2.59 19.99 -19.16
CA ASP A 87 1.49 19.03 -19.27
C ASP A 87 2.00 17.60 -19.07
N GLN A 88 3.10 17.22 -19.72
CA GLN A 88 3.73 15.91 -19.52
C GLN A 88 4.18 15.67 -18.06
N ARG A 89 4.61 16.73 -17.36
CA ARG A 89 4.98 16.61 -15.94
C ARG A 89 3.77 16.45 -15.04
N LEU A 90 2.65 17.10 -15.36
CA LEU A 90 1.40 16.96 -14.63
C LEU A 90 0.82 15.56 -14.83
N ASP A 91 0.76 15.06 -16.06
CA ASP A 91 0.36 13.67 -16.35
C ASP A 91 1.22 12.66 -15.58
N GLY A 92 2.53 12.90 -15.52
CA GLY A 92 3.45 12.07 -14.74
C GLY A 92 3.26 12.19 -13.22
N MET A 93 2.75 13.32 -12.71
CA MET A 93 2.37 13.45 -11.30
C MET A 93 1.09 12.68 -11.01
N ASP A 94 0.07 12.79 -11.87
CA ASP A 94 -1.21 12.09 -11.71
C ASP A 94 -1.01 10.57 -11.67
N GLN A 95 -0.23 10.01 -12.61
CA GLN A 95 0.13 8.58 -12.59
C GLN A 95 0.85 8.15 -11.32
N ARG A 96 1.68 9.03 -10.74
CA ARG A 96 2.37 8.74 -9.48
C ARG A 96 1.40 8.76 -8.29
N PHE A 97 0.43 9.66 -8.28
CA PHE A 97 -0.60 9.70 -7.25
C PHE A 97 -1.50 8.47 -7.34
N ASP A 98 -1.96 8.08 -8.53
CA ASP A 98 -2.70 6.83 -8.73
C ASP A 98 -1.92 5.61 -8.20
N GLY A 99 -0.60 5.57 -8.46
CA GLY A 99 0.26 4.50 -7.95
C GLY A 99 0.43 4.51 -6.43
N ILE A 100 0.39 5.68 -5.79
CA ILE A 100 0.40 5.84 -4.33
C ILE A 100 -0.92 5.32 -3.75
N ASP A 101 -2.06 5.72 -4.31
CA ASP A 101 -3.39 5.32 -3.84
C ASP A 101 -3.56 3.80 -3.90
N GLN A 102 -3.20 3.17 -5.03
CA GLN A 102 -3.20 1.70 -5.15
C GLN A 102 -2.28 0.99 -4.14
N ARG A 103 -1.22 1.65 -3.69
CA ARG A 103 -0.31 1.09 -2.68
C ARG A 103 -0.89 1.23 -1.28
N LEU A 104 -1.61 2.31 -0.99
CA LEU A 104 -2.34 2.51 0.26
C LEU A 104 -3.49 1.51 0.39
N ASP A 105 -4.30 1.33 -0.66
CA ASP A 105 -5.39 0.33 -0.67
C ASP A 105 -4.89 -1.09 -0.37
N ARG A 106 -3.75 -1.47 -0.96
CA ARG A 106 -3.10 -2.77 -0.68
C ARG A 106 -2.56 -2.88 0.74
N MET A 107 -2.15 -1.77 1.33
CA MET A 107 -1.69 -1.72 2.71
C MET A 107 -2.86 -1.92 3.68
N ASP A 108 -3.98 -1.25 3.43
CA ASP A 108 -5.22 -1.39 4.21
C ASP A 108 -5.74 -2.82 4.19
N GLN A 109 -5.85 -3.43 3.00
CA GLN A 109 -6.23 -4.85 2.87
C GLN A 109 -5.30 -5.80 3.64
N ARG A 110 -4.01 -5.48 3.71
CA ARG A 110 -3.04 -6.28 4.46
C ARG A 110 -3.21 -6.09 5.97
N PHE A 111 -3.54 -4.90 6.43
CA PHE A 111 -3.88 -4.64 7.83
C PHE A 111 -5.15 -5.37 8.25
N ASP A 112 -6.22 -5.28 7.45
CA ASP A 112 -7.46 -6.05 7.68
C ASP A 112 -7.18 -7.56 7.77
N GLY A 113 -6.33 -8.07 6.88
CA GLY A 113 -5.90 -9.47 6.91
C GLY A 113 -5.06 -9.86 8.13
N MET A 114 -4.31 -8.92 8.71
CA MET A 114 -3.57 -9.13 9.96
C MET A 114 -4.52 -9.13 11.16
N ASP A 115 -5.47 -8.21 11.22
CA ASP A 115 -6.47 -8.14 12.30
C ASP A 115 -7.30 -9.43 12.36
N GLN A 116 -7.81 -9.91 11.21
CA GLN A 116 -8.50 -11.21 11.16
C GLN A 116 -7.65 -12.40 11.60
N ARG A 117 -6.33 -12.34 11.42
CA ARG A 117 -5.42 -13.40 11.89
C ARG A 117 -5.22 -13.32 13.41
N LEU A 118 -5.16 -12.12 13.97
CA LEU A 118 -5.09 -11.91 15.42
C LEU A 118 -6.37 -12.38 16.10
N ASP A 119 -7.55 -12.01 15.58
CA ASP A 119 -8.84 -12.50 16.10
C ASP A 119 -8.92 -14.02 16.13
N ARG A 120 -8.45 -14.68 15.06
CA ARG A 120 -8.38 -16.15 15.01
C ARG A 120 -7.36 -16.74 15.98
N MET A 121 -6.28 -16.04 16.27
CA MET A 121 -5.31 -16.47 17.28
C MET A 121 -5.93 -16.37 18.68
N ASP A 122 -6.63 -15.29 18.99
CA ASP A 122 -7.30 -15.09 20.27
C ASP A 122 -8.35 -16.18 20.52
N GLN A 123 -9.20 -16.46 19.52
CA GLN A 123 -10.16 -17.59 19.60
C GLN A 123 -9.49 -18.94 19.83
N ARG A 124 -8.29 -19.16 19.27
CA ARG A 124 -7.53 -20.40 19.50
C ARG A 124 -6.95 -20.46 20.91
N PHE A 125 -6.52 -19.34 21.46
CA PHE A 125 -6.05 -19.27 22.85
C PHE A 125 -7.21 -19.51 23.83
N ASP A 126 -8.36 -18.88 23.62
CA ASP A 126 -9.58 -19.16 24.40
C ASP A 126 -9.94 -20.66 24.37
N GLY A 127 -9.84 -21.29 23.19
CA GLY A 127 -10.08 -22.72 23.05
C GLY A 127 -9.02 -23.61 23.71
N ILE A 128 -7.79 -23.14 23.86
CA ILE A 128 -6.73 -23.83 24.62
C ILE A 128 -7.03 -23.71 26.11
N ASP A 129 -7.39 -22.52 26.60
CA ASP A 129 -7.69 -22.27 28.00
C ASP A 129 -8.87 -23.15 28.48
N GLN A 130 -9.96 -23.21 27.71
CA GLN A 130 -11.08 -24.11 28.00
C GLN A 130 -10.68 -25.59 28.06
N ARG A 131 -9.73 -26.02 27.22
CA ARG A 131 -9.23 -27.40 27.24
C ARG A 131 -8.38 -27.66 28.47
N LEU A 132 -7.59 -26.69 28.91
CA LEU A 132 -6.80 -26.78 30.13
C LEU A 132 -7.70 -26.86 31.37
N ASP A 133 -8.72 -25.99 31.45
CA ASP A 133 -9.74 -26.07 32.51
C ASP A 133 -10.41 -27.46 32.55
N GLY A 134 -10.72 -28.03 31.38
CA GLY A 134 -11.29 -29.38 31.28
C GLY A 134 -10.31 -30.49 31.70
N VAL A 135 -9.00 -30.28 31.53
CA VAL A 135 -7.97 -31.21 32.02
C VAL A 135 -7.84 -31.12 33.53
N ASP A 136 -7.83 -29.91 34.10
CA ASP A 136 -7.74 -29.69 35.55
C ASP A 136 -8.92 -30.34 36.27
N GLN A 137 -10.15 -30.14 35.79
CA GLN A 137 -11.34 -30.80 36.33
C GLN A 137 -11.27 -32.33 36.27
N ARG A 138 -10.59 -32.90 35.27
CA ARG A 138 -10.39 -34.36 35.19
C ARG A 138 -9.36 -34.82 36.21
N PHE A 139 -8.31 -34.05 36.45
CA PHE A 139 -7.34 -34.33 37.50
C PHE A 139 -7.98 -34.29 38.89
N ASP A 140 -8.82 -33.30 39.19
CA ASP A 140 -9.56 -33.22 40.46
C ASP A 140 -10.42 -34.47 40.71
N LYS A 141 -11.13 -34.95 39.67
CA LYS A 141 -11.93 -36.18 39.74
C LYS A 141 -11.07 -37.41 39.96
N ILE A 142 -9.92 -37.50 39.29
CA ILE A 142 -8.97 -38.59 39.47
C ILE A 142 -8.45 -38.59 40.91
N GLU A 143 -8.05 -37.43 41.43
CA GLU A 143 -7.55 -37.30 42.80
C GLU A 143 -8.60 -37.75 43.83
N THR A 144 -9.86 -37.31 43.66
CA THR A 144 -10.99 -37.74 44.49
C THR A 144 -11.18 -39.26 44.46
N THR A 145 -11.23 -39.84 43.25
CA THR A 145 -11.41 -41.28 43.05
C THR A 145 -10.26 -42.10 43.66
N LEU A 146 -9.02 -41.63 43.51
CA LEU A 146 -7.86 -42.25 44.16
C LEU A 146 -7.97 -42.20 45.68
N GLY A 147 -8.47 -41.10 46.24
CA GLY A 147 -8.75 -40.97 47.67
C GLY A 147 -9.74 -42.01 48.17
N GLU A 148 -10.86 -42.18 47.45
CA GLU A 148 -11.89 -43.18 47.78
C GLU A 148 -11.36 -44.62 47.68
N ILE A 149 -10.63 -44.94 46.60
CA ILE A 149 -10.01 -46.26 46.43
C ILE A 149 -9.02 -46.53 47.57
N LYS A 150 -8.20 -45.54 47.95
CA LYS A 150 -7.24 -45.67 49.05
C LYS A 150 -7.94 -46.02 50.36
N LEU A 151 -9.08 -45.39 50.66
CA LEU A 151 -9.88 -45.71 51.85
C LEU A 151 -10.44 -47.14 51.79
N ALA A 152 -11.06 -47.52 50.67
CA ALA A 152 -11.59 -48.88 50.50
C ALA A 152 -10.50 -49.96 50.63
N VAL A 153 -9.29 -49.70 50.12
CA VAL A 153 -8.14 -50.61 50.28
C VAL A 153 -7.72 -50.74 51.74
N LEU A 154 -7.75 -49.67 52.53
CA LEU A 154 -7.45 -49.73 53.96
C LEU A 154 -8.51 -50.53 54.74
N GLU A 155 -9.80 -50.26 54.48
CA GLU A 155 -10.90 -51.00 55.12
C GLU A 155 -10.88 -52.49 54.81
N THR A 156 -10.62 -52.85 53.54
CA THR A 156 -10.48 -54.25 53.14
C THR A 156 -9.26 -54.91 53.78
N HIS A 157 -8.14 -54.19 53.89
CA HIS A 157 -6.95 -54.69 54.59
C HIS A 157 -7.24 -54.98 56.07
N GLU A 158 -7.92 -54.07 56.78
CA GLU A 158 -8.34 -54.29 58.17
C GLU A 158 -9.33 -55.46 58.31
N PHE A 159 -10.26 -55.61 57.37
CA PHE A 159 -11.20 -56.72 57.36
C PHE A 159 -10.49 -58.07 57.15
N VAL A 160 -9.54 -58.14 56.22
CA VAL A 160 -8.69 -59.34 56.01
C VAL A 160 -7.90 -59.67 57.28
N GLY A 161 -7.34 -58.66 57.95
CA GLY A 161 -6.67 -58.84 59.24
C GLY A 161 -7.59 -59.45 60.31
N ARG A 162 -8.83 -58.98 60.41
CA ARG A 162 -9.84 -59.57 61.33
C ARG A 162 -10.19 -61.02 60.97
N ILE A 163 -10.34 -61.36 59.69
CA ILE A 163 -10.58 -62.73 59.25
C ILE A 163 -9.45 -63.66 59.67
N ALA A 164 -8.19 -63.24 59.49
CA ALA A 164 -7.04 -64.05 59.86
C ALA A 164 -7.05 -64.43 61.35
N VAL A 165 -7.39 -63.47 62.23
CA VAL A 165 -7.52 -63.72 63.68
C VAL A 165 -8.65 -64.72 63.98
N VAL A 166 -9.81 -64.57 63.32
CA VAL A 166 -10.93 -65.50 63.51
C VAL A 166 -10.59 -66.91 63.03
N GLN A 167 -9.85 -67.05 61.92
CA GLN A 167 -9.38 -68.34 61.42
C GLN A 167 -8.45 -69.03 62.40
N GLU A 168 -7.53 -68.29 63.04
CA GLU A 168 -6.65 -68.83 64.08
C GLU A 168 -7.44 -69.30 65.31
N GLN A 169 -8.42 -68.50 65.76
CA GLN A 169 -9.31 -68.88 66.87
C GLN A 169 -10.14 -70.13 66.54
N GLN A 170 -10.66 -70.24 65.32
CA GLN A 170 -11.41 -71.41 64.88
C GLN A 170 -10.53 -72.65 64.80
N ALA A 171 -9.31 -72.55 64.28
CA ALA A 171 -8.36 -73.65 64.24
C ALA A 171 -8.08 -74.17 65.67
N ALA A 172 -7.81 -73.27 66.61
CA ALA A 172 -7.59 -73.62 68.02
C ALA A 172 -8.82 -74.29 68.67
N ALA A 173 -10.03 -73.79 68.36
CA ALA A 173 -11.28 -74.35 68.87
C ALA A 173 -11.54 -75.77 68.31
N ILE A 174 -11.28 -76.00 67.02
CA ILE A 174 -11.39 -77.31 66.38
C ILE A 174 -10.45 -78.32 67.03
N ASP A 175 -9.19 -77.94 67.28
CA ASP A 175 -8.23 -78.82 67.93
C ASP A 175 -8.62 -79.16 69.37
N SER A 176 -9.19 -78.20 70.09
CA SER A 176 -9.74 -78.44 71.44
C SER A 176 -10.91 -79.43 71.40
N LEU A 177 -11.85 -79.27 70.45
CA LEU A 177 -12.98 -80.20 70.28
C LEU A 177 -12.53 -81.62 69.93
N LYS A 178 -11.54 -81.76 69.04
CA LYS A 178 -10.94 -83.07 68.71
C LYS A 178 -10.33 -83.74 69.94
N THR A 179 -9.62 -82.97 70.76
CA THR A 179 -9.02 -83.47 72.01
C THR A 179 -10.08 -83.98 72.98
N GLU A 180 -11.18 -83.24 73.15
CA GLU A 180 -12.28 -83.66 74.02
C GLU A 180 -13.04 -84.87 73.48
N GLN A 181 -13.24 -84.96 72.15
CA GLN A 181 -13.80 -86.14 71.50
C GLN A 181 -12.95 -87.39 71.74
N HIS A 182 -11.62 -87.31 71.61
CA HIS A 182 -10.72 -88.41 71.94
C HIS A 182 -10.76 -88.78 73.42
N ARG A 183 -10.92 -87.80 74.32
CA ARG A 183 -11.11 -88.06 75.75
C ARG A 183 -12.42 -88.81 76.00
N HIS A 184 -13.54 -88.36 75.43
CA HIS A 184 -14.83 -89.05 75.53
C HIS A 184 -14.77 -90.46 74.95
N GLY A 185 -14.12 -90.67 73.81
CA GLY A 185 -13.89 -91.99 73.23
C GLY A 185 -13.21 -92.95 74.22
N ARG A 186 -12.11 -92.51 74.84
CA ARG A 186 -11.41 -93.29 75.88
C ARG A 186 -12.28 -93.57 77.11
N ILE A 187 -13.10 -92.60 77.53
CA ILE A 187 -14.04 -92.79 78.66
C ILE A 187 -15.09 -93.86 78.31
N LEU A 188 -15.66 -93.80 77.10
CA LEU A 188 -16.65 -94.78 76.65
C LEU A 188 -16.04 -96.18 76.52
N GLU A 189 -14.82 -96.31 75.99
CA GLU A 189 -14.08 -97.58 75.97
C GLU A 189 -13.88 -98.14 77.39
N ALA A 190 -13.43 -97.30 78.34
CA ALA A 190 -13.23 -97.72 79.72
C ALA A 190 -14.54 -98.15 80.40
N LEU A 191 -15.64 -97.44 80.14
CA LEU A 191 -16.96 -97.82 80.65
C LEU A 191 -17.48 -99.12 80.03
N ALA A 192 -17.24 -99.35 78.73
CA ALA A 192 -17.60 -100.59 78.06
C ALA A 192 -16.85 -101.80 78.65
N VAL A 193 -15.54 -101.65 78.90
CA VAL A 193 -14.73 -102.68 79.58
C VAL A 193 -15.29 -102.99 80.97
N LYS A 194 -15.54 -101.97 81.80
CA LYS A 194 -16.14 -102.17 83.13
C LYS A 194 -17.52 -102.83 83.08
N SER A 195 -18.35 -102.47 82.09
CA SER A 195 -19.66 -103.10 81.93
C SER A 195 -19.55 -104.59 81.60
N LEU A 196 -18.58 -104.97 80.76
CA LEU A 196 -18.31 -106.38 80.45
C LEU A 196 -17.81 -107.13 81.68
N GLU A 197 -16.92 -106.53 82.48
CA GLU A 197 -16.47 -107.08 83.77
C GLU A 197 -17.65 -107.33 84.71
N HIS A 198 -18.51 -106.33 84.93
CA HIS A 198 -19.72 -106.51 85.75
C HIS A 198 -20.66 -107.58 85.20
N ASP A 199 -20.86 -107.66 83.88
CA ASP A 199 -21.69 -108.71 83.27
C ASP A 199 -21.10 -110.11 83.50
N THR A 200 -19.77 -110.25 83.46
CA THR A 200 -19.09 -111.51 83.81
C THR A 200 -19.26 -111.85 85.29
N GLU A 201 -19.08 -110.88 86.19
CA GLU A 201 -19.29 -111.06 87.63
C GLU A 201 -20.73 -111.49 87.95
N ILE A 202 -21.73 -110.85 87.33
CA ILE A 202 -23.14 -111.22 87.50
C ILE A 202 -23.40 -112.66 87.01
N ARG A 203 -22.79 -113.08 85.90
CA ARG A 203 -22.92 -114.48 85.42
C ARG A 203 -22.28 -115.48 86.36
N GLU A 204 -21.14 -115.13 86.96
CA GLU A 204 -20.47 -115.98 87.95
C GLU A 204 -21.28 -116.11 89.24
N LEU A 205 -21.80 -115.00 89.77
CA LEU A 205 -22.70 -115.00 90.93
C LEU A 205 -23.94 -115.87 90.69
N ARG A 206 -24.55 -115.81 89.50
CA ARG A 206 -25.70 -116.65 89.13
C ARG A 206 -25.38 -118.14 88.98
N ARG A 207 -24.11 -118.53 88.80
CA ARG A 207 -23.67 -119.93 88.79
C ARG A 207 -23.34 -120.45 90.19
N ALA A 208 -23.08 -119.57 91.14
CA ALA A 208 -22.73 -119.89 92.53
C ALA A 208 -23.95 -120.04 93.46
N THR A 209 -25.16 -119.76 92.97
CA THR A 209 -26.45 -119.95 93.65
C THR A 209 -27.28 -121.03 92.96
#